data_AF-A0A9P7YBZ8-F1
#
_entry.id   AF-A0A9P7YBZ8-F1
#
_cell.length_a   1.000
_cell.length_b   1.000
_cell.length_c   1.000
_cell.angle_alpha   90.00
_cell.angle_beta   90.00
_cell.angle_gamma   90.00
#
_symmetry.space_group_name_H-M   'P 1'
#
loop_
_entity.id
_entity.type
_entity.pdbx_description
1 polymer ?
#
loop_
_entity_poly.entity_id
_entity_poly.type
_entity_poly.pdbx_seq_one_letter_code
_entity_poly.pdbx_strand_id
1 'polypeptide(L)'
;MEAAGSKIILERLKEEWVEAAEASVYRELELEKQRWMLFALRDLKTTRLSSAEQTRTFQVYPPGATSVLSLFENRASFLSALSSPITDVHHLCKTPLSPRSYPNVFPTTVPEYTTSLPYDSESFTSIHAFSLPTLFPASSIPQVLTECHRLLAPSPLSAASPMPPLQPFTIRDRHSTLHLTIIDPSPIAATAGPLLRAWLDKHLILNLEKQFRCIHPSRLFPMWLTDAGLRAEGSMIITVPFLASMNTQEAENLLLGHGPAKGGAVDRNDIVKQELKSVVGRMLWKETWGPFVQARRWWWEDANIVEECERMRTCWEYSVLDAVKGMSDT
;
A
#
# COMPACT_ATOMS: atom_id res chain seq x y z
N MET A 1 -2.76 18.18 -3.54
CA MET A 1 -1.88 17.08 -4.01
C MET A 1 -2.22 16.64 -5.43
N GLU A 2 -3.50 16.54 -5.81
CA GLU A 2 -3.93 16.02 -7.12
C GLU A 2 -3.38 16.76 -8.36
N ALA A 3 -2.99 18.04 -8.23
CA ALA A 3 -2.36 18.81 -9.31
C ALA A 3 -0.81 18.70 -9.37
N ALA A 4 -0.19 17.97 -8.44
CA ALA A 4 1.26 17.86 -8.35
C ALA A 4 1.79 16.76 -9.29
N GLY A 5 2.68 17.11 -10.22
CA GLY A 5 3.39 16.14 -11.06
C GLY A 5 4.50 15.38 -10.32
N SER A 6 5.00 14.28 -10.90
CA SER A 6 6.00 13.39 -10.29
C SER A 6 7.25 14.10 -9.76
N LYS A 7 7.66 15.20 -10.42
CA LYS A 7 8.79 16.04 -9.98
C LYS A 7 8.53 16.72 -8.63
N ILE A 8 7.36 17.35 -8.47
CA ILE A 8 6.99 18.05 -7.22
C ILE A 8 6.89 17.04 -6.07
N ILE A 9 6.30 15.88 -6.35
CA ILE A 9 6.18 14.80 -5.36
C ILE A 9 7.58 14.35 -4.93
N LEU A 10 8.49 14.10 -5.88
CA LEU A 10 9.85 13.67 -5.59
C LEU A 10 10.61 14.72 -4.75
N GLU A 11 10.49 16.00 -5.10
CA GLU A 11 11.09 17.11 -4.35
C GLU A 11 10.58 17.13 -2.90
N ARG A 12 9.25 17.04 -2.69
CA ARG A 12 8.66 17.01 -1.34
C ARG A 12 9.08 15.80 -0.51
N LEU A 13 9.26 14.65 -1.15
CA LEU A 13 9.71 13.43 -0.45
C LEU A 13 11.20 13.45 -0.10
N LYS A 14 12.03 14.12 -0.91
CA LYS A 14 13.47 14.27 -0.69
C LYS A 14 13.86 15.46 0.19
N GLU A 15 12.95 16.41 0.39
CA GLU A 15 13.19 17.60 1.21
C GLU A 15 13.73 17.18 2.60
N GLU A 16 14.91 17.70 2.97
CA GLU A 16 15.46 17.55 4.32
C GLU A 16 14.78 18.58 5.20
N TRP A 17 13.78 18.11 5.93
CA TRP A 17 13.05 18.98 6.83
C TRP A 17 13.86 19.11 8.11
N VAL A 18 14.31 20.33 8.37
CA VAL A 18 15.09 20.73 9.56
C VAL A 18 14.47 20.15 10.83
N GLU A 19 15.30 19.73 11.78
CA GLU A 19 14.87 19.29 13.11
C GLU A 19 13.87 20.29 13.70
N ALA A 20 12.59 19.95 13.65
CA ALA A 20 11.55 20.78 14.24
C ALA A 20 11.78 20.79 15.74
N ALA A 21 11.90 21.98 16.33
CA ALA A 21 12.11 22.14 17.78
C ALA A 21 10.95 21.57 18.62
N GLU A 22 9.78 21.36 18.01
CA GLU A 22 8.57 20.85 18.66
C GLU A 22 8.12 19.49 18.05
N ALA A 23 7.80 18.54 18.93
CA ALA A 23 7.37 17.19 18.55
C ALA A 23 6.03 17.13 17.78
N SER A 24 5.18 18.14 17.96
CA SER A 24 3.91 18.31 17.22
C SER A 24 4.17 18.59 15.75
N VAL A 25 5.05 19.53 15.45
CA VAL A 25 5.45 19.93 14.09
C VAL A 25 6.13 18.76 13.36
N TYR A 26 7.01 18.04 14.06
CA TYR A 26 7.63 16.83 13.50
C TYR A 26 6.58 15.75 13.13
N ARG A 27 5.56 15.55 13.98
CA ARG A 27 4.50 14.58 13.72
C ARG A 27 3.64 14.98 12.53
N GLU A 28 3.26 16.25 12.41
CA GLU A 28 2.49 16.76 11.26
C GLU A 28 3.26 16.57 9.96
N LEU A 29 4.55 16.82 10.00
CA LEU A 29 5.42 16.66 8.86
C LEU A 29 5.56 15.20 8.41
N GLU A 30 5.75 14.28 9.36
CA GLU A 30 5.84 12.85 9.02
C GLU A 30 4.52 12.36 8.40
N LEU A 31 3.38 12.86 8.88
CA LEU A 31 2.07 12.60 8.27
C LEU A 31 1.97 13.17 6.85
N GLU A 32 2.52 14.35 6.60
CA GLU A 32 2.55 14.93 5.25
C GLU A 32 3.40 14.10 4.28
N LYS A 33 4.61 13.69 4.70
CA LYS A 33 5.46 12.78 3.91
C LYS A 33 4.76 11.46 3.61
N GLN A 34 4.09 10.87 4.60
CA GLN A 34 3.31 9.66 4.43
C GLN A 34 2.18 9.85 3.41
N ARG A 35 1.48 11.00 3.42
CA ARG A 35 0.46 11.31 2.41
C ARG A 35 1.05 11.37 1.01
N TRP A 36 2.17 12.07 0.82
CA TRP A 36 2.85 12.15 -0.48
C TRP A 36 3.28 10.78 -0.99
N MET A 37 3.80 9.92 -0.10
CA MET A 37 4.15 8.54 -0.42
C MET A 37 2.91 7.73 -0.87
N LEU A 38 1.81 7.77 -0.11
CA LEU A 38 0.58 7.05 -0.45
C LEU A 38 -0.04 7.54 -1.76
N PHE A 39 -0.01 8.85 -2.00
CA PHE A 39 -0.44 9.43 -3.26
C PHE A 39 0.39 8.91 -4.44
N ALA A 40 1.72 8.89 -4.29
CA ALA A 40 2.62 8.35 -5.31
C ALA A 40 2.40 6.85 -5.57
N LEU A 41 2.21 6.03 -4.52
CA LEU A 41 1.90 4.60 -4.65
C LEU A 41 0.62 4.37 -5.48
N ARG A 42 -0.41 5.20 -5.27
CA ARG A 42 -1.67 5.14 -6.04
C ARG A 42 -1.47 5.57 -7.49
N ASP A 43 -0.74 6.65 -7.73
CA ASP A 43 -0.44 7.12 -9.10
C ASP A 43 0.34 6.06 -9.91
N LEU A 44 1.30 5.39 -9.26
CA LEU A 44 2.05 4.28 -9.84
C LEU A 44 1.14 3.08 -10.14
N LYS A 45 0.18 2.76 -9.25
CA LYS A 45 -0.85 1.73 -9.49
C LYS A 45 -1.69 2.07 -10.73
N THR A 46 -2.22 3.30 -10.78
CA THR A 46 -3.03 3.82 -11.88
C THR A 46 -2.29 3.76 -13.22
N THR A 47 -1.03 4.18 -13.24
CA THR A 47 -0.19 4.14 -14.44
C THR A 47 0.03 2.72 -14.93
N ARG A 48 0.29 1.78 -14.01
CA ARG A 48 0.46 0.34 -14.34
C ARG A 48 -0.82 -0.25 -14.92
N LEU A 49 -1.97 0.03 -14.32
CA LEU A 49 -3.29 -0.41 -14.83
C LEU A 49 -3.53 0.09 -16.25
N SER A 50 -3.29 1.39 -16.50
CA SER A 50 -3.44 1.98 -17.83
C SER A 50 -2.48 1.39 -18.88
N SER A 51 -1.33 0.87 -18.47
CA SER A 51 -0.35 0.24 -19.38
C SER A 51 -0.63 -1.23 -19.66
N ALA A 52 -1.30 -1.93 -18.74
CA ALA A 52 -1.62 -3.36 -18.86
C ALA A 52 -2.95 -3.61 -19.58
N GLU A 53 -3.85 -2.62 -19.63
CA GLU A 53 -5.19 -2.75 -20.20
C GLU A 53 -5.49 -1.56 -21.13
N GLN A 54 -5.51 -1.79 -22.45
CA GLN A 54 -6.34 -0.98 -23.33
C GLN A 54 -7.80 -1.25 -22.92
N THR A 55 -8.43 -0.25 -22.32
CA THR A 55 -9.87 -0.22 -21.95
C THR A 55 -10.23 -0.80 -20.58
N ARG A 56 -9.74 -0.18 -19.49
CA ARG A 56 -10.58 -0.01 -18.29
C ARG A 56 -10.64 1.45 -17.90
N THR A 57 -11.79 2.05 -18.20
CA THR A 57 -12.15 3.38 -17.71
C THR A 57 -12.13 3.37 -16.19
N PHE A 58 -11.43 4.34 -15.58
CA PHE A 58 -11.55 4.63 -14.16
C PHE A 58 -13.05 4.85 -13.87
N GLN A 59 -13.66 3.89 -13.19
CA GLN A 59 -15.05 4.02 -12.80
C GLN A 59 -15.14 5.10 -11.73
N VAL A 60 -15.57 6.30 -12.14
CA VAL A 60 -16.10 7.32 -11.24
C VAL A 60 -17.41 6.76 -10.69
N TYR A 61 -17.38 6.21 -9.48
CA TYR A 61 -18.58 5.66 -8.84
C TYR A 61 -19.63 6.76 -8.66
N PRO A 62 -20.90 6.53 -9.02
CA PRO A 62 -21.98 7.47 -8.73
C PRO A 62 -22.16 7.64 -7.20
N PRO A 63 -22.72 8.77 -6.74
CA PRO A 63 -22.88 9.05 -5.32
C PRO A 63 -23.89 8.08 -4.70
N GLY A 64 -23.39 7.20 -3.84
CA GLY A 64 -24.18 6.36 -2.95
C GLY A 64 -23.28 6.00 -1.78
N ALA A 65 -23.78 6.15 -0.55
CA ALA A 65 -22.97 6.11 0.66
C ALA A 65 -22.12 4.83 0.74
N THR A 66 -20.80 5.00 0.69
CA THR A 66 -19.84 3.93 0.92
C THR A 66 -19.38 4.01 2.37
N SER A 67 -19.71 2.98 3.15
CA SER A 67 -19.15 2.77 4.50
C SER A 67 -17.78 2.13 4.35
N VAL A 68 -16.75 2.81 4.86
CA VAL A 68 -15.34 2.40 4.74
C VAL A 68 -14.73 2.22 6.13
N LEU A 69 -14.02 1.11 6.34
CA LEU A 69 -13.23 0.86 7.53
C LEU A 69 -11.74 1.08 7.23
N SER A 70 -11.10 2.00 7.96
CA SER A 70 -9.63 2.09 8.05
C SER A 70 -9.17 1.31 9.27
N LEU A 71 -8.50 0.18 9.04
CA LEU A 71 -8.19 -0.82 10.05
C LEU A 71 -6.78 -0.63 10.62
N PHE A 72 -6.70 -0.16 11.87
CA PHE A 72 -5.48 0.04 12.67
C PHE A 72 -4.47 1.06 12.13
N GLU A 73 -4.86 1.85 11.14
CA GLU A 73 -3.96 2.81 10.50
C GLU A 73 -4.01 4.16 11.19
N ASN A 74 -3.00 5.00 11.04
CA ASN A 74 -3.10 6.46 11.29
C ASN A 74 -3.51 7.23 10.01
N ARG A 75 -3.91 6.50 8.95
CA ARG A 75 -3.94 6.96 7.56
C ARG A 75 -5.33 7.25 7.05
N ALA A 76 -6.35 7.14 7.91
CA ALA A 76 -7.71 7.56 7.60
C ALA A 76 -7.77 9.01 7.10
N SER A 77 -6.81 9.87 7.47
CA SER A 77 -6.72 11.25 6.98
C SER A 77 -6.53 11.35 5.46
N PHE A 78 -5.86 10.36 4.87
CA PHE A 78 -5.70 10.24 3.43
C PHE A 78 -6.99 9.78 2.76
N LEU A 79 -7.68 8.79 3.34
CA LEU A 79 -8.97 8.33 2.85
C LEU A 79 -10.03 9.44 2.95
N SER A 80 -10.09 10.18 4.06
CA SER A 80 -11.01 11.31 4.20
C SER A 80 -10.74 12.43 3.19
N ALA A 81 -9.49 12.63 2.79
CA ALA A 81 -9.10 13.68 1.85
C ALA A 81 -9.34 13.30 0.37
N LEU A 82 -9.30 12.01 0.03
CA LEU A 82 -9.37 11.52 -1.35
C LEU A 82 -10.78 11.26 -1.85
N SER A 83 -11.81 11.60 -1.08
CA SER A 83 -13.06 10.88 -1.20
C SER A 83 -14.30 11.75 -1.16
N SER A 84 -14.52 12.43 -2.28
CA SER A 84 -15.88 12.69 -2.73
C SER A 84 -16.28 11.57 -3.71
N PRO A 85 -17.29 10.72 -3.44
CA PRO A 85 -18.28 10.79 -2.36
C PRO A 85 -18.14 9.60 -1.38
N ILE A 86 -17.10 9.52 -0.54
CA ILE A 86 -17.12 8.58 0.61
C ILE A 86 -17.81 9.30 1.76
N THR A 87 -18.88 8.70 2.24
CA THR A 87 -19.81 9.35 3.18
C THR A 87 -19.33 9.17 4.61
N ASP A 88 -18.88 7.97 5.00
CA ASP A 88 -18.49 7.67 6.38
C ASP A 88 -17.22 6.79 6.45
N VAL A 89 -16.16 7.30 7.10
CA VAL A 89 -14.90 6.57 7.34
C VAL A 89 -14.83 6.15 8.80
N HIS A 90 -15.08 4.87 9.09
CA HIS A 90 -14.83 4.30 10.41
C HIS A 90 -13.34 4.06 10.60
N HIS A 91 -12.78 4.60 11.68
CA HIS A 91 -11.34 4.60 11.90
C HIS A 91 -10.99 3.87 13.18
N LEU A 92 -10.66 2.57 13.07
CA LEU A 92 -10.26 1.76 14.22
C LEU A 92 -8.76 1.94 14.46
N CYS A 93 -8.34 2.64 15.52
CA CYS A 93 -6.93 2.94 15.76
C CYS A 93 -6.60 3.08 17.25
N LYS A 94 -5.32 2.95 17.62
CA LYS A 94 -4.84 3.27 18.98
C LYS A 94 -4.77 4.78 19.23
N THR A 95 -4.52 5.57 18.19
CA THR A 95 -4.39 7.02 18.24
C THR A 95 -5.35 7.62 17.21
N PRO A 96 -6.62 7.84 17.59
CA PRO A 96 -7.65 8.30 16.66
C PRO A 96 -7.33 9.69 16.09
N LEU A 97 -7.79 9.95 14.87
CA LEU A 97 -7.76 11.29 14.31
C LEU A 97 -8.80 12.18 14.98
N SER A 98 -8.51 13.48 15.05
CA SER A 98 -9.44 14.48 15.58
C SER A 98 -10.65 14.65 14.65
N PRO A 99 -11.89 14.41 15.12
CA PRO A 99 -13.10 14.67 14.32
C PRO A 99 -13.25 16.14 13.90
N ARG A 100 -12.60 17.07 14.61
CA ARG A 100 -12.58 18.50 14.24
C ARG A 100 -11.83 18.74 12.93
N SER A 101 -10.78 17.97 12.69
CA SER A 101 -9.95 18.07 11.48
C SER A 101 -10.49 17.20 10.35
N TYR A 102 -11.27 16.16 10.67
CA TYR A 102 -11.82 15.19 9.72
C TYR A 102 -13.27 14.85 10.08
N PRO A 103 -14.26 15.67 9.63
CA PRO A 103 -15.64 15.55 10.07
C PRO A 103 -16.36 14.29 9.57
N ASN A 104 -15.85 13.64 8.51
CA ASN A 104 -16.35 12.38 7.96
C ASN A 104 -15.65 11.14 8.54
N VAL A 105 -14.83 11.31 9.58
CA VAL A 105 -14.12 10.21 10.24
C VAL A 105 -14.77 9.92 11.59
N PHE A 106 -15.18 8.67 11.77
CA PHE A 106 -15.75 8.14 13.01
C PHE A 106 -14.70 7.28 13.73
N PRO A 107 -13.89 7.88 14.62
CA PRO A 107 -12.84 7.15 15.31
C PRO A 107 -13.41 6.16 16.33
N THR A 108 -12.87 4.95 16.32
CA THR A 108 -13.05 3.93 17.36
C THR A 108 -11.69 3.63 17.95
N THR A 109 -11.50 3.94 19.23
CA THR A 109 -10.21 3.70 19.90
C THR A 109 -10.16 2.29 20.45
N VAL A 110 -9.07 1.58 20.18
CA VAL A 110 -8.78 0.26 20.77
C VAL A 110 -7.49 0.30 21.56
N PRO A 111 -7.42 -0.34 22.74
CA PRO A 111 -6.20 -0.38 23.54
C PRO A 111 -5.12 -1.26 22.89
N GLU A 112 -5.53 -2.35 22.25
CA GLU A 112 -4.65 -3.35 21.64
C GLU A 112 -5.17 -3.78 20.26
N TYR A 113 -4.26 -4.34 19.45
CA TYR A 113 -4.63 -4.93 18.17
C TYR A 113 -5.36 -6.24 18.45
N THR A 114 -6.61 -6.33 18.01
CA THR A 114 -7.48 -7.49 18.25
C THR A 114 -7.79 -8.19 16.94
N THR A 115 -7.88 -9.52 17.01
CA THR A 115 -8.36 -10.36 15.91
C THR A 115 -9.88 -10.52 15.90
N SER A 116 -10.60 -9.91 16.84
CA SER A 116 -12.06 -9.84 16.88
C SER A 116 -12.47 -8.37 16.80
N LEU A 117 -13.08 -7.97 15.68
CA LEU A 117 -13.36 -6.57 15.39
C LEU A 117 -14.73 -6.15 15.94
N PRO A 118 -14.86 -4.96 16.58
CA PRO A 118 -16.07 -4.55 17.32
C PRO A 118 -17.16 -3.98 16.39
N TYR A 119 -17.43 -4.67 15.30
CA TYR A 119 -18.42 -4.27 14.29
C TYR A 119 -19.30 -5.45 13.91
N ASP A 120 -20.55 -5.14 13.57
CA ASP A 120 -21.50 -6.12 13.07
C ASP A 120 -21.06 -6.65 11.69
N SER A 121 -21.48 -7.86 11.36
CA SER A 121 -21.20 -8.44 10.05
C SER A 121 -21.79 -7.58 8.94
N GLU A 122 -21.13 -7.57 7.78
CA GLU A 122 -21.62 -6.92 6.56
C GLU A 122 -21.81 -5.38 6.66
N SER A 123 -21.10 -4.74 7.59
CA SER A 123 -21.20 -3.29 7.86
C SER A 123 -20.46 -2.41 6.85
N PHE A 124 -19.51 -2.95 6.08
CA PHE A 124 -18.59 -2.16 5.26
C PHE A 124 -18.58 -2.58 3.80
N THR A 125 -18.52 -1.59 2.91
CA THR A 125 -18.30 -1.82 1.48
C THR A 125 -16.82 -1.92 1.12
N SER A 126 -15.95 -1.36 1.96
CA SER A 126 -14.51 -1.42 1.74
C SER A 126 -13.76 -1.38 3.07
N ILE A 127 -12.68 -2.15 3.14
CA ILE A 127 -11.74 -2.15 4.27
C ILE A 127 -10.36 -1.79 3.72
N HIS A 128 -9.68 -0.85 4.35
CA HIS A 128 -8.30 -0.49 4.06
C HIS A 128 -7.39 -0.92 5.21
N ALA A 129 -6.39 -1.75 4.89
CA ALA A 129 -5.41 -2.21 5.86
C ALA A 129 -4.02 -2.36 5.21
N PHE A 130 -3.10 -1.48 5.57
CA PHE A 130 -1.78 -1.40 4.95
C PHE A 130 -0.71 -2.09 5.80
N SER A 131 -0.89 -2.16 7.12
CA SER A 131 0.15 -2.64 8.05
C SER A 131 -0.14 -4.01 8.66
N LEU A 132 -1.07 -4.81 8.11
CA LEU A 132 -1.39 -6.13 8.69
C LEU A 132 -0.16 -7.04 8.96
N PRO A 133 0.83 -7.16 8.05
CA PRO A 133 2.02 -8.00 8.30
C PRO A 133 2.86 -7.59 9.52
N THR A 134 2.74 -6.34 9.97
CA THR A 134 3.58 -5.76 11.03
C THR A 134 2.83 -5.65 12.35
N LEU A 135 1.51 -5.53 12.29
CA LEU A 135 0.66 -5.38 13.46
C LEU A 135 0.42 -6.71 14.20
N PHE A 136 0.32 -7.81 13.47
CA PHE A 136 -0.05 -9.11 14.01
C PHE A 136 1.09 -10.14 13.89
N PRO A 137 1.18 -11.11 14.82
CA PRO A 137 1.91 -12.35 14.57
C PRO A 137 1.38 -13.04 13.30
N ALA A 138 2.27 -13.69 12.55
CA ALA A 138 1.92 -14.33 11.28
C ALA A 138 0.79 -15.35 11.41
N SER A 139 0.74 -16.08 12.53
CA SER A 139 -0.32 -17.06 12.84
C SER A 139 -1.70 -16.44 13.06
N SER A 140 -1.77 -15.16 13.43
CA SER A 140 -3.03 -14.46 13.72
C SER A 140 -3.61 -13.77 12.49
N ILE A 141 -2.80 -13.50 11.46
CA ILE A 141 -3.24 -12.81 10.23
C ILE A 141 -4.42 -13.50 9.55
N PRO A 142 -4.45 -14.84 9.36
CA PRO A 142 -5.60 -15.50 8.74
C PRO A 142 -6.92 -15.22 9.45
N GLN A 143 -6.94 -15.22 10.79
CA GLN A 143 -8.14 -14.88 11.56
C GLN A 143 -8.60 -13.44 11.32
N VAL A 144 -7.66 -12.49 11.23
CA VAL A 144 -7.99 -11.08 10.92
C VAL A 144 -8.60 -10.98 9.51
N LEU A 145 -8.09 -11.74 8.55
CA LEU A 145 -8.65 -11.78 7.20
C LEU A 145 -10.06 -12.39 7.17
N THR A 146 -10.33 -13.43 7.98
CA THR A 146 -11.69 -13.95 8.18
C THR A 146 -12.62 -12.90 8.77
N GLU A 147 -12.17 -12.12 9.75
CA GLU A 147 -12.96 -10.99 10.27
C GLU A 147 -13.21 -9.92 9.20
N CYS A 148 -12.22 -9.59 8.37
CA CYS A 148 -12.41 -8.67 7.25
C CYS A 148 -13.49 -9.20 6.28
N HIS A 149 -13.50 -10.50 5.97
CA HIS A 149 -14.57 -11.11 5.18
C HIS A 149 -15.94 -10.98 5.86
N ARG A 150 -16.03 -11.28 7.15
CA ARG A 150 -17.27 -11.13 7.93
C ARG A 150 -17.83 -9.72 7.87
N LEU A 151 -16.97 -8.72 7.99
CA LEU A 151 -17.32 -7.30 8.01
C LEU A 151 -17.70 -6.72 6.64
N LEU A 152 -17.14 -7.26 5.55
CA LEU A 152 -17.47 -6.80 4.21
C LEU A 152 -18.90 -7.21 3.84
N ALA A 153 -19.69 -6.27 3.31
CA ALA A 153 -21.04 -6.54 2.82
C ALA A 153 -21.01 -7.49 1.60
N PRO A 154 -22.02 -8.34 1.38
CA PRO A 154 -22.12 -9.15 0.17
C PRO A 154 -22.30 -8.25 -1.07
N SER A 155 -21.82 -8.71 -2.23
CA SER A 155 -21.98 -7.98 -3.50
C SER A 155 -23.47 -7.88 -3.90
N PRO A 156 -23.97 -6.72 -4.37
CA PRO A 156 -25.39 -6.51 -4.68
C PRO A 156 -25.93 -7.33 -5.87
N LEU A 157 -25.09 -8.03 -6.63
CA LEU A 157 -25.53 -9.06 -7.60
C LEU A 157 -26.19 -10.28 -6.92
N SER A 158 -26.21 -10.31 -5.58
CA SER A 158 -26.70 -11.41 -4.74
C SER A 158 -28.19 -11.30 -4.35
N ALA A 159 -28.85 -10.16 -4.53
CA ALA A 159 -30.30 -10.12 -4.27
C ALA A 159 -31.05 -10.70 -5.47
N ALA A 160 -31.52 -11.94 -5.36
CA ALA A 160 -32.45 -12.58 -6.28
C ALA A 160 -33.80 -11.81 -6.34
N SER A 161 -33.80 -10.62 -6.92
CA SER A 161 -35.01 -9.93 -7.36
C SER A 161 -35.32 -10.38 -8.79
N PRO A 162 -36.54 -10.86 -9.09
CA PRO A 162 -36.94 -11.16 -10.45
C PRO A 162 -36.95 -9.84 -11.25
N MET A 163 -36.02 -9.70 -12.19
CA MET A 163 -35.91 -8.55 -13.08
C MET A 163 -37.10 -8.47 -14.05
N PRO A 164 -37.71 -7.28 -14.25
CA PRO A 164 -38.49 -7.02 -15.46
C PRO A 164 -37.57 -6.90 -16.69
N PRO A 165 -38.06 -7.18 -17.91
CA PRO A 165 -37.21 -7.27 -19.08
C PRO A 165 -36.82 -5.89 -19.63
N LEU A 166 -35.60 -5.84 -20.16
CA LEU A 166 -35.09 -4.92 -21.19
C LEU A 166 -35.01 -3.43 -20.82
N GLN A 167 -33.91 -3.07 -20.16
CA GLN A 167 -33.22 -1.80 -20.41
C GLN A 167 -31.70 -2.07 -20.46
N PRO A 168 -30.94 -1.44 -21.38
CA PRO A 168 -29.49 -1.59 -21.46
C PRO A 168 -28.84 -0.82 -20.30
N PHE A 169 -28.84 -1.43 -19.11
CA PHE A 169 -28.25 -0.85 -17.91
C PHE A 169 -26.79 -1.26 -17.78
N THR A 170 -25.91 -0.26 -17.80
CA THR A 170 -24.52 -0.31 -17.34
C THR A 170 -24.49 -0.38 -15.80
N ILE A 171 -24.89 -1.51 -15.21
CA ILE A 171 -24.80 -1.74 -13.76
C ILE A 171 -23.33 -2.03 -13.43
N ARG A 172 -22.64 -1.02 -12.93
CA ARG A 172 -21.24 -1.09 -12.49
C ARG A 172 -21.14 -1.89 -11.19
N ASP A 173 -20.39 -2.98 -11.23
CA ASP A 173 -20.08 -3.90 -10.14
C ASP A 173 -19.47 -3.20 -8.92
N ARG A 174 -20.28 -2.96 -7.88
CA ARG A 174 -19.77 -2.53 -6.56
C ARG A 174 -19.36 -3.77 -5.76
N HIS A 175 -18.12 -4.21 -5.95
CA HIS A 175 -17.58 -5.34 -5.19
C HIS A 175 -17.07 -4.88 -3.83
N SER A 176 -17.51 -5.53 -2.75
CA SER A 176 -16.98 -5.29 -1.42
C SER A 176 -15.55 -5.78 -1.33
N THR A 177 -14.63 -4.87 -1.02
CA THR A 177 -13.20 -5.09 -1.27
C THR A 177 -12.35 -4.78 -0.04
N LEU A 178 -11.42 -5.67 0.27
CA LEU A 178 -10.30 -5.42 1.19
C LEU A 178 -9.10 -4.93 0.38
N HIS A 179 -8.61 -3.73 0.68
CA HIS A 179 -7.43 -3.14 0.07
C HIS A 179 -6.21 -3.32 0.96
N LEU A 180 -5.18 -3.97 0.42
CA LEU A 180 -3.90 -4.20 1.10
C LEU A 180 -2.74 -3.65 0.27
N THR A 181 -1.69 -3.23 0.96
CA THR A 181 -0.36 -3.04 0.36
C THR A 181 0.63 -3.84 1.17
N ILE A 182 1.35 -4.76 0.52
CA ILE A 182 2.31 -5.63 1.17
C ILE A 182 3.67 -5.51 0.48
N ILE A 183 4.73 -5.71 1.25
CA ILE A 183 6.11 -5.69 0.78
C ILE A 183 6.91 -6.67 1.63
N ASP A 184 7.76 -7.49 1.01
CA ASP A 184 8.62 -8.40 1.76
C ASP A 184 9.77 -7.63 2.47
N PRO A 185 10.24 -8.06 3.65
CA PRO A 185 11.35 -7.42 4.35
C PRO A 185 12.67 -7.54 3.56
N SER A 186 12.83 -8.61 2.77
CA SER A 186 14.01 -8.86 1.94
C SER A 186 13.76 -8.53 0.48
N PRO A 187 14.81 -8.12 -0.27
CA PRO A 187 14.72 -7.91 -1.72
C PRO A 187 14.51 -9.24 -2.46
N ILE A 188 14.27 -9.15 -3.77
CA ILE A 188 14.31 -10.30 -4.66
C ILE A 188 15.66 -11.00 -4.50
N ALA A 189 15.65 -12.26 -4.08
CA ALA A 189 16.82 -12.99 -3.65
C ALA A 189 17.96 -12.97 -4.69
N ALA A 190 17.63 -13.09 -5.98
CA ALA A 190 18.59 -13.08 -7.09
C ALA A 190 19.34 -11.74 -7.26
N THR A 191 18.77 -10.65 -6.76
CA THR A 191 19.30 -9.29 -6.91
C THR A 191 20.03 -8.80 -5.65
N ALA A 192 19.97 -9.56 -4.56
CA ALA A 192 20.50 -9.19 -3.26
C ALA A 192 21.98 -9.54 -3.15
N GLY A 193 22.82 -8.57 -2.81
CA GLY A 193 24.23 -8.80 -2.53
C GLY A 193 24.51 -9.26 -1.09
N PRO A 194 25.72 -9.80 -0.82
CA PRO A 194 26.09 -10.31 0.50
C PRO A 194 26.12 -9.24 1.59
N LEU A 195 26.52 -8.00 1.30
CA LEU A 195 26.57 -6.94 2.32
C LEU A 195 25.15 -6.57 2.78
N LEU A 196 24.24 -6.36 1.83
CA LEU A 196 22.85 -6.07 2.16
C LEU A 196 22.18 -7.23 2.92
N ARG A 197 22.38 -8.48 2.48
CA ARG A 197 21.83 -9.66 3.18
C ARG A 197 22.32 -9.72 4.62
N ALA A 198 23.63 -9.58 4.83
CA ALA A 198 24.21 -9.60 6.17
C ALA A 198 23.64 -8.47 7.06
N TRP A 199 23.40 -7.28 6.49
CA TRP A 199 22.76 -6.19 7.20
C TRP A 199 21.31 -6.53 7.59
N LEU A 200 20.51 -7.04 6.65
CA LEU A 200 19.10 -7.39 6.87
C LEU A 200 18.96 -8.50 7.91
N ASP A 201 19.76 -9.55 7.81
CA ASP A 201 19.75 -10.68 8.74
C ASP A 201 20.03 -10.21 10.17
N LYS A 202 21.07 -9.38 10.32
CA LYS A 202 21.52 -8.86 11.62
C LYS A 202 20.54 -7.86 12.23
N HIS A 203 19.95 -6.98 11.41
CA HIS A 203 19.25 -5.80 11.92
C HIS A 203 17.72 -5.87 11.79
N LEU A 204 17.18 -6.79 11.00
CA LEU A 204 15.74 -6.90 10.76
C LEU A 204 15.21 -8.34 10.90
N ILE A 205 15.71 -9.29 10.11
CA ILE A 205 15.08 -10.62 9.97
C ILE A 205 15.00 -11.34 11.31
N LEU A 206 16.11 -11.40 12.05
CA LEU A 206 16.13 -12.01 13.39
C LEU A 206 15.12 -11.37 14.36
N ASN A 207 14.82 -10.07 14.20
CA ASN A 207 13.86 -9.37 15.06
C ASN A 207 12.42 -9.68 14.66
N LEU A 208 12.16 -9.79 13.36
CA LEU A 208 10.86 -10.24 12.85
C LEU A 208 10.54 -11.66 13.34
N GLU A 209 11.51 -12.57 13.26
CA GLU A 209 11.37 -13.94 13.74
C GLU A 209 11.09 -14.01 15.24
N LYS A 210 11.87 -13.29 16.06
CA LYS A 210 11.66 -13.20 17.52
C LYS A 210 10.27 -12.69 17.90
N GLN A 211 9.68 -11.86 17.06
CA GLN A 211 8.34 -11.30 17.26
C GLN A 211 7.26 -12.02 16.43
N PHE A 212 7.60 -13.19 15.85
CA PHE A 212 6.69 -14.02 15.06
C PHE A 212 6.02 -13.26 13.91
N ARG A 213 6.69 -12.29 13.29
CA ARG A 213 6.18 -11.49 12.18
C ARG A 213 6.29 -12.23 10.85
N CYS A 214 5.42 -11.88 9.92
CA CYS A 214 5.39 -12.47 8.59
C CYS A 214 6.58 -11.97 7.75
N ILE A 215 7.52 -12.85 7.40
CA ILE A 215 8.71 -12.51 6.61
C ILE A 215 8.55 -12.74 5.10
N HIS A 216 7.43 -13.32 4.67
CA HIS A 216 7.11 -13.58 3.25
C HIS A 216 5.66 -13.21 2.91
N PRO A 217 5.21 -11.97 3.19
CA PRO A 217 3.82 -11.59 2.96
C PRO A 217 3.41 -11.77 1.50
N SER A 218 4.27 -11.46 0.53
CA SER A 218 3.97 -11.56 -0.91
C SER A 218 3.66 -13.00 -1.34
N ARG A 219 4.23 -14.00 -0.65
CA ARG A 219 3.96 -15.42 -0.89
C ARG A 219 2.74 -15.93 -0.13
N LEU A 220 2.53 -15.47 1.11
CA LEU A 220 1.53 -16.03 2.02
C LEU A 220 0.14 -15.40 1.89
N PHE A 221 0.06 -14.08 1.70
CA PHE A 221 -1.22 -13.37 1.60
C PHE A 221 -2.13 -13.87 0.47
N PRO A 222 -1.63 -14.18 -0.75
CA PRO A 222 -2.51 -14.72 -1.79
C PRO A 222 -3.24 -16.01 -1.36
N MET A 223 -2.55 -16.89 -0.63
CA MET A 223 -3.14 -18.12 -0.09
C MET A 223 -4.12 -17.81 1.05
N TRP A 224 -3.70 -17.01 2.04
CA TRP A 224 -4.58 -16.66 3.17
C TRP A 224 -5.84 -15.90 2.75
N LEU A 225 -5.76 -15.05 1.72
CA LEU A 225 -6.92 -14.38 1.14
C LEU A 225 -7.85 -15.38 0.45
N THR A 226 -7.30 -16.44 -0.17
CA THR A 226 -8.11 -17.50 -0.77
C THR A 226 -8.86 -18.26 0.32
N ASP A 227 -8.15 -18.69 1.36
CA ASP A 227 -8.71 -19.44 2.49
C ASP A 227 -9.77 -18.63 3.27
N ALA A 228 -9.61 -17.31 3.34
CA ALA A 228 -10.56 -16.39 3.96
C ALA A 228 -11.75 -16.01 3.05
N GLY A 229 -11.83 -16.56 1.83
CA GLY A 229 -12.91 -16.25 0.89
C GLY A 229 -12.83 -14.84 0.27
N LEU A 230 -11.64 -14.23 0.21
CA LEU A 230 -11.38 -12.87 -0.29
C LEU A 230 -10.70 -12.86 -1.67
N ARG A 231 -10.97 -13.87 -2.49
CA ARG A 231 -10.38 -14.03 -3.85
C ARG A 231 -11.44 -14.27 -4.93
N ALA A 232 -12.61 -13.65 -4.78
CA ALA A 232 -13.67 -13.72 -5.77
C ALA A 232 -13.32 -13.00 -7.08
N GLU A 233 -14.20 -13.09 -8.07
CA GLU A 233 -14.08 -12.35 -9.33
C GLU A 233 -13.92 -10.84 -9.09
N GLY A 234 -13.01 -10.24 -9.85
CA GLY A 234 -12.58 -8.85 -9.67
C GLY A 234 -11.41 -8.69 -8.68
N SER A 235 -10.99 -9.74 -7.97
CA SER A 235 -9.80 -9.67 -7.12
C SER A 235 -8.52 -9.49 -7.94
N MET A 236 -7.65 -8.58 -7.52
CA MET A 236 -6.45 -8.21 -8.23
C MET A 236 -5.22 -8.19 -7.32
N ILE A 237 -4.07 -8.56 -7.88
CA ILE A 237 -2.75 -8.37 -7.26
C ILE A 237 -1.88 -7.67 -8.31
N ILE A 238 -1.44 -6.45 -8.00
CA ILE A 238 -0.51 -5.69 -8.84
C ILE A 238 0.82 -5.64 -8.14
N THR A 239 1.85 -6.22 -8.74
CA THR A 239 3.22 -6.16 -8.22
C THR A 239 3.97 -5.04 -8.92
N VAL A 240 4.64 -4.20 -8.12
CA VAL A 240 5.42 -3.07 -8.60
C VAL A 240 6.86 -3.23 -8.14
N PRO A 241 7.80 -3.50 -9.07
CA PRO A 241 9.22 -3.54 -8.75
C PRO A 241 9.79 -2.12 -8.61
N PHE A 242 10.76 -1.97 -7.73
CA PHE A 242 11.56 -0.76 -7.58
C PHE A 242 12.99 -1.10 -7.20
N LEU A 243 13.95 -0.33 -7.72
CA LEU A 243 15.37 -0.50 -7.39
C LEU A 243 15.68 0.09 -6.02
N ALA A 244 16.54 -0.60 -5.29
CA ALA A 244 16.97 -0.29 -3.94
C ALA A 244 17.61 1.11 -3.85
N SER A 245 18.55 1.37 -4.77
CA SER A 245 19.13 2.69 -5.03
C SER A 245 18.82 3.07 -6.48
N MET A 246 18.42 4.33 -6.67
CA MET A 246 18.20 4.91 -7.98
C MET A 246 18.49 6.40 -7.88
N ASN A 247 19.62 6.81 -8.41
CA ASN A 247 19.94 8.22 -8.64
C ASN A 247 19.72 8.60 -10.12
N THR A 248 19.86 9.90 -10.43
CA THR A 248 19.63 10.44 -11.78
C THR A 248 20.48 9.74 -12.84
N GLN A 249 21.77 9.52 -12.55
CA GLN A 249 22.69 8.88 -13.49
C GLN A 249 22.32 7.42 -13.75
N GLU A 250 21.92 6.69 -12.71
CA GLU A 250 21.51 5.29 -12.85
C GLU A 250 20.19 5.14 -13.59
N ALA A 251 19.25 6.06 -13.37
CA ALA A 251 17.98 6.11 -14.08
C ALA A 251 18.20 6.41 -15.57
N GLU A 252 19.09 7.36 -15.91
CA GLU A 252 19.52 7.60 -17.29
C GLU A 252 20.13 6.34 -17.93
N ASN A 253 21.07 5.70 -17.24
CA ASN A 253 21.72 4.48 -17.71
C ASN A 253 20.72 3.34 -17.93
N LEU A 254 19.74 3.18 -17.04
CA LEU A 254 18.69 2.18 -17.16
C LEU A 254 17.82 2.42 -18.40
N LEU A 255 17.39 3.66 -18.62
CA LEU A 255 16.51 4.04 -19.72
C LEU A 255 17.22 3.94 -21.08
N LEU A 256 18.52 4.27 -21.13
CA LEU A 256 19.36 4.07 -22.32
C LEU A 256 19.58 2.60 -22.65
N GLY A 257 19.70 1.72 -21.64
CA GLY A 257 19.92 0.29 -21.83
C GLY A 257 18.72 -0.53 -22.31
N HIS A 258 17.49 0.04 -22.30
CA HIS A 258 16.24 -0.66 -22.63
C HIS A 258 15.60 -0.25 -23.98
N GLY A 259 16.23 0.64 -24.76
CA GLY A 259 15.69 1.09 -26.05
C GLY A 259 16.53 0.63 -27.25
N PRO A 260 15.94 0.40 -28.44
CA PRO A 260 16.74 0.36 -29.67
C PRO A 260 17.49 1.69 -29.78
N ALA A 261 18.75 1.65 -30.20
CA ALA A 261 19.59 2.82 -30.46
C ALA A 261 18.97 3.75 -31.52
N LYS A 262 17.95 4.49 -31.15
CA LYS A 262 17.46 5.67 -31.84
C LYS A 262 17.87 6.82 -30.94
N GLY A 263 18.73 7.70 -31.44
CA GLY A 263 19.33 8.83 -30.72
C GLY A 263 18.33 9.90 -30.28
N GLY A 264 17.27 9.51 -29.57
CA GLY A 264 16.39 10.40 -28.84
C GLY A 264 16.92 10.54 -27.41
N ALA A 265 17.03 11.79 -26.94
CA ALA A 265 17.35 12.07 -25.55
C ALA A 265 16.33 11.39 -24.62
N VAL A 266 16.81 10.82 -23.51
CA VAL A 266 15.95 10.26 -22.46
C VAL A 266 15.03 11.35 -21.93
N ASP A 267 13.74 11.06 -21.82
CA ASP A 267 12.79 12.01 -21.23
C ASP A 267 13.13 12.21 -19.74
N ARG A 268 13.37 13.47 -19.35
CA ARG A 268 13.60 13.86 -17.95
C ARG A 268 12.47 13.41 -17.03
N ASN A 269 11.24 13.38 -17.53
CA ASN A 269 10.10 12.92 -16.75
C ASN A 269 10.21 11.42 -16.39
N ASP A 270 10.75 10.60 -17.30
CA ASP A 270 10.92 9.17 -17.04
C ASP A 270 12.06 8.91 -16.03
N ILE A 271 13.12 9.70 -16.07
CA ILE A 271 14.19 9.69 -15.05
C ILE A 271 13.58 9.97 -13.67
N VAL A 272 12.82 11.06 -13.57
CA VAL A 272 12.14 11.46 -12.32
C VAL A 272 11.19 10.36 -11.82
N LYS A 273 10.46 9.69 -12.71
CA LYS A 273 9.59 8.57 -12.33
C LYS A 273 10.36 7.37 -11.78
N GLN A 274 11.52 7.04 -12.32
CA GLN A 274 12.34 5.94 -11.81
C GLN A 274 12.90 6.26 -10.43
N GLU A 275 13.41 7.48 -10.23
CA GLU A 275 13.84 7.95 -8.92
C GLU A 275 12.69 7.94 -7.91
N LEU A 276 11.50 8.44 -8.31
CA LEU A 276 10.32 8.47 -7.45
C LEU A 276 9.91 7.06 -7.02
N LYS A 277 9.91 6.07 -7.92
CA LYS A 277 9.62 4.67 -7.57
C LYS A 277 10.58 4.14 -6.50
N SER A 278 11.87 4.42 -6.64
CA SER A 278 12.89 3.98 -5.68
C SER A 278 12.70 4.65 -4.31
N VAL A 279 12.51 5.96 -4.27
CA VAL A 279 12.27 6.71 -3.01
C VAL A 279 11.00 6.22 -2.32
N VAL A 280 9.89 6.16 -3.04
CA VAL A 280 8.59 5.73 -2.51
C VAL A 280 8.65 4.28 -2.01
N GLY A 281 9.32 3.39 -2.75
CA GLY A 281 9.52 2.01 -2.34
C GLY A 281 10.34 1.88 -1.05
N ARG A 282 11.43 2.64 -0.90
CA ARG A 282 12.20 2.69 0.35
C ARG A 282 11.38 3.24 1.52
N MET A 283 10.58 4.29 1.28
CA MET A 283 9.71 4.85 2.31
C MET A 283 8.63 3.84 2.74
N LEU A 284 8.01 3.15 1.78
CA LEU A 284 7.05 2.08 2.06
C LEU A 284 7.70 0.96 2.89
N TRP A 285 8.90 0.54 2.51
CA TRP A 285 9.65 -0.47 3.24
C TRP A 285 9.98 -0.01 4.67
N LYS A 286 10.44 1.23 4.84
CA LYS A 286 10.72 1.84 6.15
C LYS A 286 9.46 1.94 7.02
N GLU A 287 8.35 2.37 6.43
CA GLU A 287 7.06 2.49 7.12
C GLU A 287 6.56 1.12 7.61
N THR A 288 6.83 0.07 6.83
CA THR A 288 6.41 -1.30 7.16
C THR A 288 7.34 -1.92 8.22
N TRP A 289 8.65 -1.92 7.95
CA TRP A 289 9.63 -2.72 8.71
C TRP A 289 10.48 -1.92 9.69
N GLY A 290 10.49 -0.59 9.56
CA GLY A 290 11.28 0.32 10.39
C GLY A 290 11.15 0.12 11.90
N PRO A 291 9.93 -0.12 12.46
CA PRO A 291 9.78 -0.40 13.89
C PRO A 291 10.55 -1.62 14.41
N PHE A 292 10.98 -2.53 13.53
CA PHE A 292 11.72 -3.75 13.88
C PHE A 292 13.22 -3.65 13.57
N VAL A 293 13.67 -2.56 12.94
CA VAL A 293 15.07 -2.33 12.61
C VAL A 293 15.81 -1.85 13.85
N GLN A 294 16.85 -2.60 14.25
CA GLN A 294 17.70 -2.27 15.42
C GLN A 294 19.03 -1.59 15.05
N ALA A 295 19.20 -1.22 13.78
CA ALA A 295 20.38 -0.48 13.34
C ALA A 295 20.29 1.00 13.74
N ARG A 296 21.44 1.63 14.00
CA ARG A 296 21.53 3.09 14.23
C ARG A 296 21.37 3.91 12.95
N ARG A 297 21.62 3.28 11.81
CA ARG A 297 21.62 3.86 10.47
C ARG A 297 20.91 2.92 9.53
N TRP A 298 20.26 3.46 8.51
CA TRP A 298 19.62 2.64 7.49
C TRP A 298 20.66 2.05 6.55
N TRP A 299 20.35 0.93 5.90
CA TRP A 299 21.29 0.31 4.94
C TRP A 299 21.62 1.24 3.76
N TRP A 300 20.68 2.13 3.37
CA TRP A 300 20.90 3.13 2.33
C TRP A 300 21.75 4.33 2.80
N GLU A 301 22.24 4.31 4.03
CA GLU A 301 23.22 5.28 4.57
C GLU A 301 24.64 4.68 4.64
N ASP A 302 24.81 3.39 4.32
CA ASP A 302 26.10 2.74 4.17
C ASP A 302 26.51 2.71 2.70
N ALA A 303 27.54 3.49 2.35
CA ALA A 303 28.00 3.63 0.98
C ALA A 303 28.38 2.29 0.32
N ASN A 304 28.94 1.33 1.08
CA ASN A 304 29.33 0.04 0.52
C ASN A 304 28.10 -0.81 0.16
N ILE A 305 27.05 -0.74 0.99
CA ILE A 305 25.79 -1.44 0.72
C ILE A 305 25.09 -0.79 -0.47
N VAL A 306 25.08 0.55 -0.55
CA VAL A 306 24.50 1.28 -1.68
C VAL A 306 25.22 0.91 -2.98
N GLU A 307 26.54 1.00 -3.03
CA GLU A 307 27.33 0.64 -4.23
C GLU A 307 27.09 -0.82 -4.66
N GLU A 308 27.00 -1.75 -3.70
CA GLU A 308 26.63 -3.14 -3.99
C GLU A 308 25.23 -3.23 -4.62
N CYS A 309 24.26 -2.53 -4.06
CA CYS A 309 22.88 -2.52 -4.55
C CYS A 309 22.77 -1.96 -5.97
N GLU A 310 23.49 -0.88 -6.26
CA GLU A 310 23.57 -0.23 -7.57
C GLU A 310 24.17 -1.19 -8.61
N ARG A 311 25.32 -1.79 -8.28
CA ARG A 311 26.02 -2.76 -9.12
C ARG A 311 25.18 -4.02 -9.39
N MET A 312 24.47 -4.53 -8.38
CA MET A 312 23.67 -5.75 -8.49
C MET A 312 22.23 -5.50 -8.97
N ARG A 313 21.85 -4.24 -9.20
CA ARG A 313 20.46 -3.84 -9.49
C ARG A 313 19.49 -4.44 -8.47
N THR A 314 19.83 -4.33 -7.19
CA THR A 314 19.02 -4.87 -6.10
C THR A 314 17.61 -4.31 -6.20
N CYS A 315 16.62 -5.19 -6.19
CA CYS A 315 15.24 -4.89 -6.48
C CYS A 315 14.34 -5.41 -5.36
N TRP A 316 13.38 -4.58 -4.97
CA TRP A 316 12.25 -4.98 -4.16
C TRP A 316 10.97 -4.94 -4.98
N GLU A 317 9.98 -5.66 -4.50
CA GLU A 317 8.64 -5.64 -5.01
C GLU A 317 7.67 -5.38 -3.86
N TYR A 318 6.71 -4.50 -4.11
CA TYR A 318 5.50 -4.43 -3.29
C TYR A 318 4.30 -4.82 -4.13
N SER A 319 3.31 -5.41 -3.48
CA SER A 319 2.04 -5.78 -4.10
C SER A 319 0.92 -4.91 -3.54
N VAL A 320 0.09 -4.39 -4.43
CA VAL A 320 -1.20 -3.78 -4.08
C VAL A 320 -2.29 -4.80 -4.40
N LEU A 321 -3.08 -5.13 -3.39
CA LEU A 321 -4.11 -6.16 -3.48
C LEU A 321 -5.47 -5.51 -3.32
N ASP A 322 -6.36 -5.80 -4.27
CA ASP A 322 -7.80 -5.58 -4.13
C ASP A 322 -8.42 -6.97 -3.99
N ALA A 323 -8.80 -7.33 -2.77
CA ALA A 323 -9.29 -8.66 -2.41
C ALA A 323 -10.81 -8.62 -2.26
N VAL A 324 -11.52 -9.20 -3.22
CA VAL A 324 -12.99 -9.15 -3.28
C VAL A 324 -13.60 -10.29 -2.48
N LYS A 325 -14.59 -9.96 -1.64
CA LYS A 325 -15.38 -10.93 -0.89
C LYS A 325 -16.12 -11.89 -1.84
N GLY A 326 -15.85 -13.19 -1.66
CA GLY A 326 -16.54 -14.28 -2.33
C GLY A 326 -17.78 -14.72 -1.59
N MET A 327 -18.58 -15.54 -2.28
CA MET A 327 -19.72 -16.22 -1.68
C MET A 327 -19.23 -17.14 -0.58
N SER A 328 -19.94 -17.15 0.54
CA SER A 328 -19.76 -18.21 1.54
C SER A 328 -20.43 -19.45 0.97
N ASP A 329 -19.65 -20.48 0.61
CA ASP A 329 -20.21 -21.79 0.30
C ASP A 329 -20.80 -22.36 1.62
N THR A 330 -22.11 -22.30 1.78
CA THR A 330 -22.84 -23.00 2.86
C THR A 330 -23.07 -24.46 2.50
#